data_AF-A0A1C5Q824-F1
#
_entry.id   AF-A0A1C5Q824-F1
#
_cell.length_a   1.000
_cell.length_b   1.000
_cell.length_c   1.000
_cell.angle_alpha   90.00
_cell.angle_beta   90.00
_cell.angle_gamma   90.00
#
_symmetry.space_group_name_H-M   'P 1'
#
loop_
_entity.id
_entity.type
_entity.pdbx_description
1 polymer ?
#
loop_
_entity_poly.entity_id
_entity_poly.type
_entity_poly.pdbx_seq_one_letter_code
_entity_poly.pdbx_strand_id
1 'polypeptide(L)'
;MLYQSSAQINGTKAHETIDEKTYSTRKSAMMSLDVYSEKYGLCRKIVGFPICLMSTTFKVYEVLGARMEGNTLLRRHQYDYAGDEIGRKIEQNKIRNQAQALRNIRRKTEYLKEGIQLLDDMQMQLEAEMEYLEVMGIEGNAARIYFPRMFDNVQWNGRKPRIKNDYVNVTLDIGYTMLFNIVDAMLQVYGFDTYYGVFHKCFYMRKSLVCDIMEPMRPIVDYEIRKALNLGQCKAEDFDVYDQRWCLKYKKNPEYIQFLMKAILEYKDDIFLYVQQYYRYFMKRKSVEELPVFLLHKV
;
A
#
# COMPACT_ATOMS: atom_id res chain seq x y z
N MET A 1 -29.01 -28.14 9.60
CA MET A 1 -29.59 -27.49 8.41
C MET A 1 -31.10 -27.56 8.55
N LEU A 2 -31.75 -26.47 8.94
CA LEU A 2 -33.20 -26.37 8.93
C LEU A 2 -33.60 -25.90 7.54
N TYR A 3 -34.07 -26.82 6.69
CA TYR A 3 -34.66 -26.49 5.40
C TYR A 3 -36.08 -25.99 5.64
N GLN A 4 -36.36 -24.73 5.31
CA GLN A 4 -37.74 -24.26 5.11
C GLN A 4 -38.20 -24.72 3.71
N SER A 5 -39.33 -25.40 3.67
CA SER A 5 -39.88 -26.09 2.48
C SER A 5 -40.87 -25.26 1.66
N SER A 6 -41.06 -23.97 1.96
CA SER A 6 -41.99 -23.12 1.22
C SER A 6 -41.49 -21.67 1.16
N ALA A 7 -41.51 -21.09 -0.04
CA ALA A 7 -41.18 -19.68 -0.25
C ALA A 7 -42.20 -18.78 0.47
N GLN A 8 -41.73 -17.79 1.23
CA GLN A 8 -42.59 -16.71 1.73
C GLN A 8 -42.96 -15.79 0.55
N ILE A 9 -44.14 -16.00 -0.03
CA ILE A 9 -44.59 -15.31 -1.24
C ILE A 9 -45.30 -13.97 -0.94
N ASN A 10 -45.55 -13.64 0.33
CA ASN A 10 -46.21 -12.40 0.74
C ASN A 10 -45.48 -11.75 1.93
N GLY A 11 -44.28 -11.22 1.68
CA GLY A 11 -43.64 -10.29 2.60
C GLY A 11 -44.31 -8.92 2.52
N THR A 12 -45.27 -8.63 3.40
CA THR A 12 -45.95 -7.32 3.50
C THR A 12 -45.07 -6.20 4.08
N LYS A 13 -43.76 -6.42 4.22
CA LYS A 13 -42.78 -5.35 4.35
C LYS A 13 -42.03 -5.25 3.03
N ALA A 14 -42.45 -4.30 2.21
CA ALA A 14 -41.59 -3.76 1.17
C ALA A 14 -40.19 -3.53 1.76
N HIS A 15 -39.15 -3.88 1.01
CA HIS A 15 -37.76 -3.65 1.39
C HIS A 15 -37.50 -2.15 1.54
N GLU A 16 -37.91 -1.58 2.67
CA GLU A 16 -37.45 -0.27 3.10
C GLU A 16 -35.97 -0.42 3.42
N THR A 17 -35.16 0.46 2.82
CA THR A 17 -33.75 0.60 3.15
C THR A 17 -33.61 0.84 4.64
N ILE A 18 -33.04 -0.15 5.37
CA ILE A 18 -32.62 -0.02 6.77
C ILE A 18 -31.34 0.83 6.83
N ASP A 19 -31.36 2.00 6.22
CA ASP A 19 -30.33 3.01 6.40
C ASP A 19 -31.03 4.36 6.57
N GLU A 20 -31.47 4.60 7.81
CA GLU A 20 -32.05 5.87 8.23
C GLU A 20 -30.99 6.96 8.43
N LYS A 21 -29.75 6.80 7.90
CA LYS A 21 -28.63 7.75 8.07
C LYS A 21 -28.31 8.09 9.54
N THR A 22 -28.82 7.29 10.48
CA THR A 22 -28.60 7.43 11.92
C THR A 22 -27.65 6.33 12.38
N TYR A 23 -26.35 6.57 12.24
CA TYR A 23 -25.36 5.71 12.88
C TYR A 23 -25.57 5.77 14.41
N SER A 24 -26.08 4.66 14.96
CA SER A 24 -26.29 4.47 16.40
C SER A 24 -24.99 4.61 17.18
N THR A 25 -24.99 5.49 18.19
CA THR A 25 -23.92 5.66 19.18
C THR A 25 -24.07 4.72 20.38
N ARG A 26 -24.97 3.73 20.35
CA ARG A 26 -25.31 2.96 21.57
C ARG A 26 -24.46 1.70 21.77
N LYS A 27 -23.75 1.77 22.90
CA LYS A 27 -22.76 0.92 23.58
C LYS A 27 -23.17 -0.52 23.97
N SER A 28 -24.24 -1.11 23.42
CA SER A 28 -24.86 -2.31 24.02
C SER A 28 -25.09 -3.45 23.02
N ALA A 29 -24.00 -3.96 22.47
CA ALA A 29 -23.79 -5.37 22.15
C ALA A 29 -22.32 -5.48 21.76
N MET A 30 -21.52 -6.27 22.50
CA MET A 30 -20.28 -6.94 22.07
C MET A 30 -19.26 -7.03 23.20
N MET A 31 -18.63 -8.20 23.27
CA MET A 31 -17.44 -8.46 24.08
C MET A 31 -16.36 -7.44 23.71
N SER A 32 -16.11 -6.48 24.60
CA SER A 32 -15.13 -5.41 24.42
C SER A 32 -13.90 -5.70 25.27
N LEU A 33 -12.72 -5.68 24.66
CA LEU A 33 -11.46 -5.49 25.37
C LEU A 33 -11.13 -3.99 25.29
N ASP A 34 -10.89 -3.36 26.44
CA ASP A 34 -10.42 -1.99 26.49
C ASP A 34 -8.94 -1.98 26.12
N VAL A 35 -8.60 -1.44 24.95
CA VAL A 35 -7.20 -1.25 24.53
C VAL A 35 -6.87 0.22 24.72
N TYR A 36 -5.99 0.48 25.68
CA TYR A 36 -5.42 1.79 25.93
C TYR A 36 -4.14 1.95 25.13
N SER A 37 -4.07 2.99 24.30
CA SER A 37 -2.82 3.40 23.64
C SER A 37 -2.29 4.68 24.26
N GLU A 38 -1.33 4.53 25.16
CA GLU A 38 -0.66 5.64 25.87
C GLU A 38 -0.05 6.65 24.89
N LYS A 39 0.58 6.18 23.81
CA LYS A 39 1.17 7.00 22.73
C LYS A 39 0.20 7.97 22.06
N TYR A 40 -1.09 7.65 22.04
CA TYR A 40 -2.11 8.43 21.33
C TYR A 40 -3.23 8.94 22.24
N GLY A 41 -3.13 8.76 23.56
CA GLY A 41 -4.15 9.16 24.54
C GLY A 41 -5.55 8.59 24.26
N LEU A 42 -5.65 7.46 23.57
CA LEU A 42 -6.90 6.90 23.08
C LEU A 42 -7.32 5.71 23.95
N CYS A 43 -8.46 5.85 24.63
CA CYS A 43 -9.18 4.74 25.24
C CYS A 43 -10.41 4.45 24.37
N ARG A 44 -10.39 3.34 23.63
CA ARG A 44 -11.51 2.91 22.80
C ARG A 44 -12.01 1.56 23.31
N LYS A 45 -13.33 1.45 23.51
CA LYS A 45 -14.00 0.14 23.53
C LYS A 45 -13.85 -0.44 22.13
N ILE A 46 -12.86 -1.30 21.93
CA ILE A 46 -12.69 -1.99 20.65
C ILE A 46 -13.67 -3.15 20.65
N VAL A 47 -14.72 -2.97 19.87
CA VAL A 47 -15.54 -4.04 19.37
C VAL A 47 -14.69 -4.82 18.36
N GLY A 48 -14.16 -5.98 18.77
CA GLY A 48 -13.42 -6.90 17.91
C GLY A 48 -12.10 -6.34 17.35
N PHE A 49 -10.97 -6.93 17.74
CA PHE A 49 -9.71 -6.69 17.03
C PHE A 49 -9.61 -7.67 15.86
N PRO A 50 -9.38 -7.20 14.62
CA PRO A 50 -9.08 -8.11 13.52
C PRO A 50 -7.71 -8.74 13.75
N ILE A 51 -7.67 -10.06 13.82
CA ILE A 51 -6.44 -10.86 13.83
C ILE A 51 -6.18 -11.27 12.39
N CYS A 52 -5.27 -10.56 11.72
CA CYS A 52 -4.81 -10.96 10.40
C CYS A 52 -3.77 -12.07 10.56
N LEU A 53 -4.15 -13.27 10.15
CA LEU A 53 -3.24 -14.39 10.12
C LEU A 53 -2.52 -14.43 8.78
N MET A 54 -1.19 -14.47 8.87
CA MET A 54 -0.31 -14.25 7.73
C MET A 54 0.77 -15.32 7.66
N SER A 55 1.23 -15.63 6.45
CA SER A 55 2.44 -16.45 6.25
C SER A 55 3.72 -15.68 6.64
N THR A 56 4.87 -16.35 6.59
CA THR A 56 6.18 -15.71 6.83
C THR A 56 6.52 -14.60 5.82
N THR A 57 5.88 -14.59 4.65
CA THR A 57 5.99 -13.50 3.66
C THR A 57 4.86 -12.47 3.79
N PHE A 58 4.14 -12.51 4.91
CA PHE A 58 2.99 -11.68 5.25
C PHE A 58 1.74 -11.90 4.41
N LYS A 59 1.74 -12.83 3.45
CA LYS A 59 0.53 -13.15 2.67
C LYS A 59 -0.61 -13.49 3.62
N VAL A 60 -1.67 -12.70 3.55
CA VAL A 60 -2.90 -12.90 4.34
C VAL A 60 -3.54 -14.20 3.90
N TYR A 61 -3.69 -15.15 4.83
CA TYR A 61 -4.43 -16.38 4.58
C TYR A 61 -5.82 -16.32 5.17
N GLU A 62 -5.96 -15.68 6.33
CA GLU A 62 -7.21 -15.57 7.06
C GLU A 62 -7.19 -14.29 7.90
N VAL A 63 -8.36 -13.71 8.14
CA VAL A 63 -8.54 -12.58 9.06
C VAL A 63 -9.68 -12.94 9.99
N LEU A 64 -9.37 -13.16 11.27
CA LEU A 64 -10.35 -13.49 12.30
C LEU A 64 -10.84 -12.22 13.00
N GLY A 65 -12.09 -12.18 13.43
CA GLY A 65 -12.66 -11.03 14.15
C GLY A 65 -13.50 -10.09 13.27
N ALA A 66 -13.75 -8.87 13.76
CA ALA A 66 -14.63 -7.90 13.11
C ALA A 66 -14.01 -7.31 11.84
N ARG A 67 -14.08 -8.06 10.74
CA ARG A 67 -13.94 -7.48 9.40
C ARG A 67 -15.13 -6.54 9.20
N MET A 68 -14.91 -5.36 8.61
CA MET A 68 -16.02 -4.53 8.12
C MET A 68 -16.61 -5.14 6.82
N GLU A 69 -16.93 -6.43 6.86
CA GLU A 69 -17.64 -7.12 5.79
C GLU A 69 -19.03 -6.49 5.63
N GLY A 70 -19.45 -6.29 4.39
CA GLY A 70 -20.73 -5.64 4.11
C GLY A 70 -20.72 -4.11 4.25
N ASN A 71 -19.56 -3.45 4.23
CA ASN A 71 -19.48 -1.99 4.05
C ASN A 71 -19.88 -1.57 2.62
N THR A 72 -21.16 -1.76 2.30
CA THR A 72 -21.74 -1.54 0.97
C THR A 72 -21.73 -0.07 0.57
N LEU A 73 -21.83 0.84 1.54
CA LEU A 73 -21.74 2.28 1.29
C LEU A 73 -20.33 2.68 0.80
N LEU A 74 -19.28 2.20 1.47
CA LEU A 74 -17.90 2.40 1.03
C LEU A 74 -17.69 1.86 -0.38
N ARG A 75 -18.12 0.61 -0.63
CA ARG A 75 -17.96 -0.03 -1.95
C ARG A 75 -18.74 0.70 -3.03
N ARG A 76 -19.94 1.21 -2.73
CA ARG A 76 -20.67 2.09 -3.66
C ARG A 76 -19.85 3.33 -3.98
N HIS A 77 -19.31 4.02 -2.98
CA HIS A 77 -18.45 5.19 -3.21
C HIS A 77 -17.19 4.85 -4.03
N GLN A 78 -16.63 3.67 -3.81
CA GLN A 78 -15.49 3.16 -4.57
C GLN A 78 -15.85 2.87 -6.03
N TYR A 79 -16.99 2.22 -6.29
CA TYR A 79 -17.43 1.88 -7.65
C TYR A 79 -18.00 3.08 -8.42
N ASP A 80 -18.58 4.06 -7.72
CA ASP A 80 -19.06 5.32 -8.30
C ASP A 80 -17.91 6.20 -8.81
N TYR A 81 -16.67 5.98 -8.33
CA TYR A 81 -15.51 6.74 -8.76
C TYR A 81 -15.09 6.34 -10.18
N ALA A 82 -15.08 7.31 -11.10
CA ALA A 82 -14.72 7.12 -12.51
C ALA A 82 -13.63 8.10 -12.99
N GLY A 83 -13.12 8.97 -12.13
CA GLY A 83 -12.06 9.92 -12.47
C GLY A 83 -10.66 9.30 -12.45
N ASP A 84 -9.67 10.11 -12.77
CA ASP A 84 -8.23 9.77 -12.70
C ASP A 84 -7.46 10.58 -11.64
N GLU A 85 -8.10 11.61 -11.11
CA GLU A 85 -7.59 12.60 -10.17
C GLU A 85 -7.02 12.01 -8.86
N ILE A 86 -7.63 10.96 -8.29
CA ILE A 86 -7.10 10.23 -7.13
C ILE A 86 -5.80 9.52 -7.53
N GLY A 87 -5.79 8.86 -8.68
CA GLY A 87 -4.62 8.18 -9.21
C GLY A 87 -3.46 9.11 -9.49
N ARG A 88 -3.74 10.26 -10.12
CA ARG A 88 -2.77 11.33 -10.35
C ARG A 88 -2.15 11.82 -9.05
N LYS A 89 -2.95 12.02 -7.99
CA LYS A 89 -2.44 12.41 -6.66
C LYS A 89 -1.62 11.30 -5.97
N ILE A 90 -1.96 10.04 -6.18
CA ILE A 90 -1.17 8.89 -5.69
C ILE A 90 0.21 8.87 -6.38
N GLU A 91 0.27 8.99 -7.71
CA GLU A 91 1.54 9.03 -8.44
C GLU A 91 2.35 10.30 -8.09
N GLN A 92 1.69 11.44 -7.90
CA GLN A 92 2.31 12.66 -7.40
C GLN A 92 3.00 12.41 -6.04
N ASN A 93 2.31 11.73 -5.13
CA ASN A 93 2.86 11.40 -3.82
C ASN A 93 4.03 10.41 -3.90
N LYS A 94 3.97 9.42 -4.79
CA LYS A 94 5.07 8.49 -5.07
C LYS A 94 6.32 9.22 -5.54
N ILE A 95 6.21 10.09 -6.54
CA ILE A 95 7.35 10.86 -7.06
C ILE A 95 7.95 11.76 -5.98
N ARG A 96 7.08 12.43 -5.19
CA ARG A 96 7.52 13.23 -4.04
C ARG A 96 8.34 12.40 -3.03
N ASN A 97 7.87 11.19 -2.70
CA ASN A 97 8.58 10.31 -1.76
C ASN A 97 9.85 9.71 -2.37
N GLN A 98 9.89 9.46 -3.67
CA GLN A 98 11.11 9.08 -4.40
C GLN A 98 12.17 10.19 -4.31
N ALA A 99 11.79 11.45 -4.57
CA ALA A 99 12.68 12.60 -4.39
C ALA A 99 13.16 12.71 -2.93
N GLN A 100 12.27 12.53 -1.96
CA GLN A 100 12.62 12.54 -0.54
C GLN A 100 13.59 11.40 -0.16
N ALA A 101 13.40 10.20 -0.70
CA ALA A 101 14.32 9.08 -0.47
C ALA A 101 15.73 9.39 -0.99
N LEU A 102 15.84 10.03 -2.17
CA LEU A 102 17.12 10.51 -2.70
C LEU A 102 17.72 11.62 -1.84
N ARG A 103 16.90 12.56 -1.31
CA ARG A 103 17.39 13.61 -0.39
C ARG A 103 18.00 13.05 0.90
N ASN A 104 17.57 11.86 1.33
CA ASN A 104 18.08 11.19 2.53
C ASN A 104 19.36 10.39 2.29
N ILE A 105 19.87 10.34 1.07
CA ILE A 105 21.20 9.82 0.78
C ILE A 105 22.24 10.83 1.30
N ARG A 106 23.11 10.39 2.23
CA ARG A 106 24.07 11.28 2.92
C ARG A 106 25.03 12.00 1.96
N ARG A 107 25.60 11.28 0.99
CA ARG A 107 26.55 11.84 0.01
C ARG A 107 25.80 12.27 -1.24
N LYS A 108 25.48 13.56 -1.32
CA LYS A 108 24.80 14.15 -2.48
C LYS A 108 25.81 14.54 -3.55
N THR A 109 25.89 13.75 -4.61
CA THR A 109 26.59 14.13 -5.85
C THR A 109 25.74 15.12 -6.65
N GLU A 110 26.34 15.84 -7.61
CA GLU A 110 25.58 16.69 -8.53
C GLU A 110 24.55 15.88 -9.33
N TYR A 111 24.90 14.64 -9.72
CA TYR A 111 23.97 13.71 -10.36
C TYR A 111 22.71 13.41 -9.53
N LEU A 112 22.85 13.30 -8.20
CA LEU A 112 21.71 13.11 -7.29
C LEU A 112 20.89 14.39 -7.14
N LYS A 113 21.52 15.56 -7.03
CA LYS A 113 20.83 16.85 -6.92
C LYS A 113 20.00 17.15 -8.16
N GLU A 114 20.58 16.94 -9.34
CA GLU A 114 19.89 17.05 -10.62
C GLU A 114 18.66 16.13 -10.67
N GLY A 115 18.81 14.87 -10.26
CA GLY A 115 17.69 13.93 -10.23
C GLY A 115 16.57 14.32 -9.28
N ILE A 116 16.92 14.88 -8.12
CA ILE A 116 15.92 15.39 -7.16
C ILE A 116 15.14 16.54 -7.80
N GLN A 117 15.82 17.50 -8.44
CA GLN A 117 15.16 18.61 -9.10
C GLN A 117 14.22 18.13 -10.22
N LEU A 118 14.67 17.20 -11.07
CA LEU A 118 13.84 16.65 -12.13
C LEU A 118 12.58 15.94 -11.59
N LEU A 119 12.70 15.22 -10.46
CA LEU A 119 11.54 14.60 -9.82
C LEU A 119 10.59 15.63 -9.21
N ASP A 120 11.11 16.71 -8.63
CA ASP A 120 10.28 17.82 -8.12
C ASP A 120 9.53 18.51 -9.26
N ASP A 121 10.18 18.74 -10.40
CA ASP A 121 9.55 19.32 -11.58
C ASP A 121 8.43 18.41 -12.13
N MET A 122 8.66 17.10 -12.21
CA MET A 122 7.64 16.11 -12.59
C MET A 122 6.48 16.06 -11.59
N GLN A 123 6.76 16.20 -10.29
CA GLN A 123 5.73 16.26 -9.26
C GLN A 123 4.84 17.49 -9.41
N MET A 124 5.40 18.65 -9.79
CA MET A 124 4.64 19.86 -10.09
C MET A 124 3.81 19.72 -11.37
N GLN A 125 4.32 19.02 -12.39
CA GLN A 125 3.54 18.75 -13.62
C GLN A 125 2.24 18.00 -13.36
N LEU A 126 2.23 17.07 -12.39
CA LEU A 126 1.04 16.31 -11.98
C LEU A 126 -0.01 17.13 -11.20
N GLU A 127 0.22 18.42 -10.97
CA GLU A 127 -0.82 19.33 -10.42
C GLU A 127 -1.88 19.68 -11.47
N ALA A 128 -1.49 19.75 -12.75
CA ALA A 128 -2.41 19.98 -13.84
C ALA A 128 -3.31 18.77 -14.09
N GLU A 129 -4.49 19.00 -14.66
CA GLU A 129 -5.30 17.92 -15.21
C GLU A 129 -4.61 17.32 -16.43
N MET A 130 -4.56 16.00 -16.47
CA MET A 130 -3.84 15.22 -17.48
C MET A 130 -4.56 13.90 -17.68
N GLU A 131 -4.50 13.38 -18.90
CA GLU A 131 -5.07 12.08 -19.24
C GLU A 131 -4.26 10.94 -18.63
N TYR A 132 -4.91 9.78 -18.44
CA TYR A 132 -4.31 8.58 -17.87
C TYR A 132 -2.95 8.21 -18.49
N LEU A 133 -2.82 8.25 -19.82
CA LEU A 133 -1.59 7.87 -20.52
C LEU A 133 -0.44 8.84 -20.26
N GLU A 134 -0.75 10.12 -20.04
CA GLU A 134 0.25 11.14 -19.76
C GLU A 134 0.80 10.97 -18.34
N VAL A 135 -0.07 10.71 -17.37
CA VAL A 135 0.32 10.37 -15.99
C VAL A 135 1.24 9.15 -15.97
N MET A 136 0.89 8.09 -16.71
CA MET A 136 1.73 6.90 -16.85
C MET A 136 3.08 7.20 -17.54
N GLY A 137 3.10 8.14 -18.49
CA GLY A 137 4.33 8.61 -19.13
C GLY A 137 5.27 9.31 -18.14
N ILE A 138 4.73 10.17 -17.28
CA ILE A 138 5.47 10.84 -16.21
C ILE A 138 5.98 9.81 -15.19
N GLU A 139 5.17 8.85 -14.77
CA GLU A 139 5.57 7.76 -13.86
C GLU A 139 6.78 6.99 -14.42
N GLY A 140 6.72 6.60 -15.70
CA GLY A 140 7.81 5.90 -16.35
C GLY A 140 9.09 6.74 -16.46
N ASN A 141 8.97 8.03 -16.74
CA ASN A 141 10.10 8.96 -16.76
C ASN A 141 10.72 9.15 -15.37
N ALA A 142 9.89 9.35 -14.34
CA ALA A 142 10.32 9.45 -12.96
C ALA A 142 11.06 8.17 -12.52
N ALA A 143 10.55 6.99 -12.86
CA ALA A 143 11.20 5.72 -12.58
C ALA A 143 12.59 5.61 -13.25
N ARG A 144 12.74 6.05 -14.51
CA ARG A 144 14.05 6.07 -15.22
C ARG A 144 15.06 7.01 -14.56
N ILE A 145 14.61 8.09 -13.93
CA ILE A 145 15.47 9.03 -13.21
C ILE A 145 15.84 8.49 -11.83
N TYR A 146 14.84 7.99 -11.11
CA TYR A 146 14.93 7.58 -9.72
C TYR A 146 15.78 6.32 -9.52
N PHE A 147 15.49 5.23 -10.23
CA PHE A 147 16.09 3.93 -9.95
C PHE A 147 17.63 3.90 -10.12
N PRO A 148 18.22 4.44 -11.21
CA PRO A 148 19.68 4.49 -11.35
C PRO A 148 20.36 5.31 -10.25
N ARG A 149 19.69 6.34 -9.75
CA ARG A 149 20.17 7.21 -8.67
C ARG A 149 20.05 6.55 -7.30
N MET A 150 18.94 5.85 -7.04
CA MET A 150 18.72 5.12 -5.79
C MET A 150 19.71 3.96 -5.63
N PHE A 151 20.09 3.31 -6.73
CA PHE A 151 21.00 2.16 -6.73
C PHE A 151 22.37 2.47 -7.35
N ASP A 152 22.83 3.72 -7.25
CA ASP A 152 24.17 4.15 -7.73
C ASP A 152 25.35 3.48 -6.97
N ASN A 153 25.05 2.73 -5.91
CA ASN A 153 26.01 2.03 -5.06
C ASN A 153 26.22 0.56 -5.47
N VAL A 154 25.59 0.12 -6.56
CA VAL A 154 25.68 -1.24 -7.09
C VAL A 154 25.66 -1.21 -8.62
N GLN A 155 26.37 -2.13 -9.26
CA GLN A 155 26.30 -2.31 -10.72
C GLN A 155 24.96 -2.96 -11.06
N TRP A 156 23.98 -2.16 -11.49
CA TRP A 156 22.62 -2.61 -11.72
C TRP A 156 22.00 -2.02 -12.98
N ASN A 157 21.41 -2.88 -13.81
CA ASN A 157 20.86 -2.54 -15.13
C ASN A 157 19.39 -2.07 -15.10
N GLY A 158 18.99 -1.49 -13.97
CA GLY A 158 17.67 -0.91 -13.77
C GLY A 158 16.58 -1.91 -13.37
N ARG A 159 15.41 -1.33 -13.09
CA ARG A 159 14.24 -2.06 -12.58
C ARG A 159 13.61 -2.92 -13.67
N LYS A 160 13.54 -4.24 -13.43
CA LYS A 160 12.92 -5.24 -14.30
C LYS A 160 11.98 -6.13 -13.49
N PRO A 161 10.74 -5.66 -13.24
CA PRO A 161 9.79 -6.35 -12.36
C PRO A 161 9.53 -7.78 -12.79
N ARG A 162 9.56 -8.73 -11.85
CA ARG A 162 9.19 -10.15 -12.03
C ARG A 162 10.06 -10.97 -12.98
N ILE A 163 11.03 -10.36 -13.66
CA ILE A 163 11.98 -11.07 -14.54
C ILE A 163 13.01 -11.85 -13.70
N LYS A 164 13.32 -11.37 -12.48
CA LYS A 164 14.30 -11.97 -11.55
C LYS A 164 15.69 -12.13 -12.18
N ASN A 165 16.12 -11.12 -12.92
CA ASN A 165 17.37 -11.11 -13.69
C ASN A 165 18.62 -10.80 -12.86
N ASP A 166 18.46 -10.28 -11.65
CA ASP A 166 19.55 -10.00 -10.71
C ASP A 166 19.03 -10.00 -9.26
N TYR A 167 19.96 -10.11 -8.31
CA TYR A 167 19.65 -10.21 -6.89
C TYR A 167 18.97 -8.96 -6.31
N VAL A 168 19.23 -7.77 -6.86
CA VAL A 168 18.59 -6.51 -6.42
C VAL A 168 17.12 -6.49 -6.82
N ASN A 169 16.80 -6.86 -8.06
CA ASN A 169 15.42 -6.99 -8.55
C ASN A 169 14.63 -8.05 -7.78
N VAL A 170 15.26 -9.17 -7.43
CA VAL A 170 14.62 -10.20 -6.58
C VAL A 170 14.35 -9.65 -5.18
N THR A 171 15.31 -8.94 -4.60
CA THR A 171 15.14 -8.34 -3.26
C THR A 171 14.03 -7.29 -3.25
N LEU A 172 13.95 -6.46 -4.28
CA LEU A 172 12.86 -5.49 -4.47
C LEU A 172 11.50 -6.20 -4.60
N ASP A 173 11.41 -7.26 -5.39
CA ASP A 173 10.18 -8.05 -5.53
C ASP A 173 9.74 -8.66 -4.18
N ILE A 174 10.67 -9.14 -3.36
CA ILE A 174 10.39 -9.65 -2.01
C ILE A 174 9.85 -8.53 -1.11
N GLY A 175 10.55 -7.39 -1.02
CA GLY A 175 10.15 -6.28 -0.17
C GLY A 175 8.81 -5.66 -0.57
N TYR A 176 8.57 -5.50 -1.88
CA TYR A 176 7.27 -5.04 -2.38
C TYR A 176 6.15 -6.05 -2.12
N THR A 177 6.43 -7.36 -2.14
CA THR A 177 5.44 -8.38 -1.76
C THR A 177 5.05 -8.25 -0.29
N MET A 178 6.01 -8.00 0.60
CA MET A 178 5.72 -7.78 2.03
C MET A 178 4.89 -6.52 2.26
N LEU A 179 5.29 -5.41 1.64
CA LEU A 179 4.55 -4.14 1.72
C LEU A 179 3.12 -4.30 1.18
N PHE A 180 2.98 -4.96 0.03
CA PHE A 180 1.68 -5.26 -0.57
C PHE A 180 0.78 -6.01 0.41
N ASN A 181 1.29 -7.04 1.07
CA ASN A 181 0.49 -7.84 1.98
C ASN A 181 0.06 -7.08 3.25
N ILE A 182 0.90 -6.16 3.74
CA ILE A 182 0.55 -5.30 4.88
C ILE A 182 -0.56 -4.32 4.48
N VAL A 183 -0.42 -3.66 3.34
CA VAL A 183 -1.44 -2.71 2.82
C VAL A 183 -2.75 -3.44 2.52
N ASP A 184 -2.69 -4.62 1.93
CA ASP A 184 -3.84 -5.50 1.65
C ASP A 184 -4.60 -5.83 2.94
N ALA A 185 -3.90 -6.23 4.00
CA ALA A 185 -4.52 -6.51 5.29
C ALA A 185 -5.21 -5.27 5.88
N MET A 186 -4.58 -4.09 5.80
CA MET A 186 -5.17 -2.85 6.31
C MET A 186 -6.42 -2.45 5.52
N LEU A 187 -6.39 -2.54 4.18
CA LEU A 187 -7.55 -2.22 3.34
C LEU A 187 -8.73 -3.17 3.62
N GLN A 188 -8.46 -4.47 3.78
CA GLN A 188 -9.48 -5.46 4.14
C GLN A 188 -10.13 -5.15 5.49
N VAL A 189 -9.36 -4.72 6.50
CA VAL A 189 -9.89 -4.32 7.81
C VAL A 189 -10.91 -3.18 7.68
N TYR A 190 -10.67 -2.21 6.79
CA TYR A 190 -11.58 -1.09 6.52
C TYR A 190 -12.77 -1.43 5.60
N GLY A 191 -12.79 -2.64 5.03
CA GLY A 191 -13.90 -3.13 4.21
C GLY A 191 -13.85 -2.75 2.72
N PHE A 192 -12.71 -2.21 2.26
CA PHE A 192 -12.49 -1.91 0.83
C PHE A 192 -12.57 -3.17 -0.03
N ASP A 193 -13.03 -3.01 -1.27
CA ASP A 193 -12.80 -4.04 -2.29
C ASP A 193 -11.38 -3.86 -2.85
N THR A 194 -10.46 -4.72 -2.41
CA THR A 194 -9.05 -4.65 -2.81
C THR A 194 -8.81 -4.89 -4.30
N TYR A 195 -9.76 -5.50 -5.01
CA TYR A 195 -9.65 -5.80 -6.44
C TYR A 195 -10.02 -4.60 -7.32
N TYR A 196 -10.73 -3.61 -6.76
CA TYR A 196 -11.19 -2.44 -7.50
C TYR A 196 -10.27 -1.23 -7.29
N GLY A 197 -9.31 -1.05 -8.21
CA GLY A 197 -8.37 0.07 -8.17
C GLY A 197 -9.01 1.40 -8.52
N VAL A 198 -8.39 2.49 -8.08
CA VAL A 198 -8.74 3.88 -8.44
C VAL A 198 -7.90 4.40 -9.60
N PHE A 199 -6.79 3.75 -9.93
CA PHE A 199 -5.92 4.17 -11.04
C PHE A 199 -5.46 2.98 -11.87
N HIS A 200 -4.88 1.96 -11.24
CA HIS A 200 -4.51 0.74 -11.94
C HIS A 200 -5.75 0.02 -12.47
N LYS A 201 -5.73 -0.29 -13.78
CA LYS A 201 -6.77 -1.11 -14.42
C LYS A 201 -7.07 -2.37 -13.62
N CYS A 202 -8.36 -2.63 -13.44
CA CYS A 202 -8.85 -3.85 -12.82
C CYS A 202 -8.58 -5.03 -13.76
N PHE A 203 -7.80 -6.00 -13.29
CA PHE A 203 -7.57 -7.27 -13.99
C PHE A 203 -8.07 -8.41 -13.11
N TYR A 204 -8.48 -9.51 -13.73
CA TYR A 204 -8.95 -10.69 -13.01
C TYR A 204 -7.94 -11.13 -11.94
N MET A 205 -8.41 -11.26 -10.68
CA MET A 205 -7.63 -11.66 -9.50
C MET A 205 -6.45 -10.74 -9.13
N ARG A 206 -6.33 -9.55 -9.74
CA ARG A 206 -5.35 -8.54 -9.33
C ARG A 206 -5.97 -7.63 -8.28
N LYS A 207 -5.33 -7.51 -7.12
CA LYS A 207 -5.73 -6.54 -6.09
C LYS A 207 -5.26 -5.12 -6.48
N SER A 208 -5.93 -4.51 -7.46
CA SER A 208 -5.50 -3.24 -8.06
C SER A 208 -5.47 -2.10 -7.06
N LEU A 209 -6.41 -2.03 -6.10
CA LEU A 209 -6.38 -0.99 -5.06
C LEU A 209 -5.12 -1.09 -4.20
N VAL A 210 -4.69 -2.31 -3.86
CA VAL A 210 -3.47 -2.50 -3.08
C VAL A 210 -2.26 -1.99 -3.85
N CYS A 211 -2.22 -2.20 -5.17
CA CYS A 211 -1.19 -1.63 -6.03
C CYS A 211 -1.19 -0.10 -5.99
N ASP A 212 -2.35 0.55 -6.10
CA ASP A 212 -2.48 2.01 -6.02
C ASP A 212 -1.96 2.53 -4.67
N ILE A 213 -2.48 2.00 -3.57
CA ILE A 213 -2.22 2.50 -2.21
C ILE A 213 -0.78 2.27 -1.75
N MET A 214 -0.11 1.24 -2.25
CA MET A 214 1.29 0.99 -1.91
C MET A 214 2.29 1.88 -2.67
N GLU A 215 1.89 2.53 -3.77
CA GLU A 215 2.80 3.32 -4.62
C GLU A 215 3.59 4.38 -3.81
N PRO A 216 2.96 5.22 -2.96
CA PRO A 216 3.68 6.22 -2.18
C PRO A 216 4.66 5.64 -1.15
N MET A 217 4.48 4.37 -0.79
CA MET A 217 5.23 3.68 0.26
C MET A 217 6.39 2.84 -0.28
N ARG A 218 6.44 2.57 -1.60
CA ARG A 218 7.54 1.80 -2.23
C ARG A 218 8.94 2.32 -1.87
N PRO A 219 9.19 3.64 -1.77
CA PRO A 219 10.52 4.14 -1.42
C PRO A 219 11.04 3.70 -0.04
N ILE A 220 10.18 3.23 0.88
CA ILE A 220 10.61 2.61 2.15
C ILE A 220 11.49 1.38 1.86
N VAL A 221 11.02 0.51 0.97
CA VAL A 221 11.70 -0.72 0.59
C VAL A 221 12.97 -0.40 -0.19
N ASP A 222 12.90 0.54 -1.12
CA ASP A 222 14.02 0.92 -1.97
C ASP A 222 15.21 1.43 -1.14
N TYR A 223 14.93 2.33 -0.19
CA TYR A 223 15.95 2.92 0.67
C TYR A 223 16.56 1.88 1.61
N GLU A 224 15.76 0.97 2.17
CA GLU A 224 16.27 -0.10 3.02
C GLU A 224 17.17 -1.06 2.24
N ILE A 225 16.82 -1.41 1.00
CA ILE A 225 17.67 -2.27 0.15
C ILE A 225 18.99 -1.56 -0.17
N ARG A 226 18.96 -0.26 -0.52
CA ARG A 226 20.18 0.54 -0.70
C ARG A 226 21.08 0.48 0.54
N LYS A 227 20.50 0.64 1.72
CA LYS A 227 21.21 0.58 3.00
C LYS A 227 21.78 -0.83 3.25
N ALA A 228 21.00 -1.88 3.02
CA ALA A 228 21.43 -3.27 3.13
C ALA A 228 22.61 -3.59 2.18
N LEU A 229 22.60 -3.06 0.95
CA LEU A 229 23.72 -3.17 0.02
C LEU A 229 24.99 -2.50 0.58
N ASN A 230 24.88 -1.27 1.10
CA ASN A 230 26.03 -0.56 1.69
C ASN A 230 26.59 -1.24 2.94
N LEU A 231 25.73 -1.88 3.73
CA LEU A 231 26.11 -2.63 4.93
C LEU A 231 26.59 -4.05 4.63
N GLY A 232 26.54 -4.49 3.37
CA GLY A 232 26.86 -5.87 2.99
C GLY A 232 25.90 -6.90 3.59
N GLN A 233 24.65 -6.51 3.87
CA GLN A 233 23.58 -7.41 4.31
C GLN A 233 22.84 -8.04 3.13
N CYS A 234 22.90 -7.41 1.96
CA CYS A 234 22.36 -7.95 0.71
C CYS A 234 23.50 -8.20 -0.28
N LYS A 235 23.78 -9.45 -0.62
CA LYS A 235 24.87 -9.80 -1.53
C LYS A 235 24.45 -10.79 -2.60
N ALA A 236 25.21 -10.84 -3.69
CA ALA A 236 24.95 -11.79 -4.78
C ALA A 236 25.11 -13.25 -4.31
N GLU A 237 26.01 -13.53 -3.37
CA GLU A 237 26.30 -14.88 -2.88
C GLU A 237 25.14 -15.49 -2.07
N ASP A 238 24.17 -14.68 -1.64
CA ASP A 238 22.98 -15.15 -0.93
C ASP A 238 21.93 -15.76 -1.86
N PHE A 239 22.17 -15.73 -3.17
CA PHE A 239 21.25 -16.21 -4.21
C PHE A 239 21.87 -17.34 -5.02
N ASP A 240 20.99 -18.19 -5.54
CA ASP A 240 21.28 -19.19 -6.56
C ASP A 240 20.63 -18.76 -7.88
N VAL A 241 21.18 -19.23 -9.00
CA VAL A 241 20.61 -18.99 -10.32
C VAL A 241 20.08 -20.31 -10.87
N TYR A 242 18.77 -20.37 -11.11
CA TYR A 242 18.07 -21.50 -11.74
C TYR A 242 17.35 -20.98 -12.98
N ASP A 243 17.55 -21.61 -14.15
CA ASP A 243 16.92 -21.20 -15.42
C ASP A 243 17.04 -19.70 -15.72
N GLN A 244 18.24 -19.14 -15.54
CA GLN A 244 18.54 -17.70 -15.68
C GLN A 244 17.76 -16.78 -14.72
N ARG A 245 17.13 -17.33 -13.68
CA ARG A 245 16.40 -16.58 -12.64
C ARG A 245 17.14 -16.67 -11.32
N TRP A 246 17.36 -15.51 -10.73
CA TRP A 246 17.92 -15.38 -9.40
C TRP A 246 16.87 -15.79 -8.36
N CYS A 247 17.27 -16.62 -7.41
CA CYS A 247 16.44 -17.14 -6.33
C CYS A 247 17.19 -17.01 -5.01
N LEU A 248 16.55 -16.41 -4.00
CA LEU A 248 17.15 -16.30 -2.67
C LEU A 248 17.32 -17.70 -2.05
N LYS A 249 18.50 -17.99 -1.50
CA LYS A 249 18.76 -19.25 -0.80
C LYS A 249 17.80 -19.39 0.38
N TYR A 250 17.22 -20.58 0.55
CA TYR A 250 16.27 -20.83 1.65
C TYR A 250 16.83 -20.45 3.02
N LYS A 251 18.11 -20.77 3.28
CA LYS A 251 18.80 -20.44 4.54
C LYS A 251 18.94 -18.93 4.79
N LYS A 252 18.92 -18.12 3.73
CA LYS A 252 19.04 -16.65 3.78
C LYS A 252 17.70 -15.95 3.88
N ASN A 253 16.59 -16.66 3.67
CA ASN A 253 15.25 -16.11 3.75
C ASN A 253 14.96 -15.37 5.07
N PRO A 254 15.28 -15.92 6.27
CA PRO A 254 15.01 -15.22 7.52
C PRO A 254 15.76 -13.88 7.64
N GLU A 255 17.02 -13.81 7.21
CA GLU A 255 17.85 -12.59 7.25
C GLU A 255 17.22 -11.49 6.39
N TYR A 256 16.80 -11.83 5.17
CA TYR A 256 16.18 -10.89 4.22
C TYR A 256 14.80 -10.42 4.66
N ILE A 257 13.96 -11.35 5.14
CA ILE A 257 12.66 -11.00 5.72
C ILE A 257 12.88 -10.04 6.89
N GLN A 258 13.84 -10.32 7.77
CA GLN A 258 14.01 -9.55 9.00
C GLN A 258 14.32 -8.07 8.73
N PHE A 259 15.31 -7.75 7.88
CA PHE A 259 15.67 -6.35 7.65
C PHE A 259 14.60 -5.58 6.86
N LEU A 260 14.02 -6.21 5.82
CA LEU A 260 12.94 -5.61 5.03
C LEU A 260 11.71 -5.35 5.90
N MET A 261 11.32 -6.35 6.70
CA MET A 261 10.15 -6.26 7.56
C MET A 261 10.35 -5.21 8.65
N LYS A 262 11.54 -5.16 9.26
CA LYS A 262 11.86 -4.14 10.26
C LYS A 262 11.64 -2.74 9.70
N ALA A 263 12.17 -2.45 8.52
CA ALA A 263 12.01 -1.15 7.88
C ALA A 263 10.55 -0.82 7.57
N ILE A 264 9.75 -1.78 7.08
CA ILE A 264 8.32 -1.55 6.83
C ILE A 264 7.55 -1.30 8.13
N LEU A 265 7.85 -2.07 9.18
CA LEU A 265 7.17 -1.95 10.49
C LEU A 265 7.51 -0.67 11.23
N GLU A 266 8.64 -0.02 10.95
CA GLU A 266 8.95 1.33 11.45
C GLU A 266 7.89 2.36 10.99
N TYR A 267 7.23 2.12 9.85
CA TYR A 267 6.15 2.96 9.31
C TYR A 267 4.74 2.43 9.59
N LYS A 268 4.57 1.38 10.39
CA LYS A 268 3.25 0.72 10.59
C LYS A 268 2.13 1.70 10.99
N ASP A 269 2.44 2.66 11.85
CA ASP A 269 1.47 3.64 12.35
C ASP A 269 1.10 4.64 11.25
N ASP A 270 2.07 5.04 10.43
CA ASP A 270 1.87 5.97 9.32
C ASP A 270 1.08 5.33 8.17
N ILE A 271 1.37 4.06 7.86
CA ILE A 271 0.60 3.28 6.87
C ILE A 271 -0.84 3.14 7.37
N PHE A 272 -1.04 2.79 8.64
CA PHE A 272 -2.37 2.69 9.23
C PHE A 272 -3.13 4.02 9.17
N LEU A 273 -2.49 5.13 9.54
CA LEU A 273 -3.10 6.46 9.48
C LEU A 273 -3.45 6.86 8.04
N TYR A 274 -2.58 6.56 7.07
CA TYR A 274 -2.84 6.81 5.65
C TYR A 274 -4.10 6.07 5.17
N VAL A 275 -4.17 4.75 5.41
CA VAL A 275 -5.33 3.94 5.04
C VAL A 275 -6.61 4.39 5.77
N GLN A 276 -6.50 4.75 7.05
CA GLN A 276 -7.62 5.29 7.82
C GLN A 276 -8.15 6.61 7.23
N GLN A 277 -7.25 7.52 6.87
CA GLN A 277 -7.62 8.79 6.27
C GLN A 277 -8.23 8.58 4.88
N TYR A 278 -7.70 7.64 4.11
CA TYR A 278 -8.23 7.25 2.80
C TYR A 278 -9.65 6.67 2.91
N TYR A 279 -9.89 5.81 3.91
CA TYR A 279 -11.24 5.36 4.26
C TYR A 279 -12.18 6.53 4.57
N ARG A 280 -11.76 7.47 5.42
CA ARG A 280 -12.57 8.64 5.78
C ARG A 280 -12.82 9.56 4.58
N TYR A 281 -11.86 9.66 3.66
CA TYR A 281 -11.97 10.41 2.42
C TYR A 281 -13.12 9.87 1.57
N PHE A 282 -13.15 8.56 1.30
CA PHE A 282 -14.24 7.91 0.55
C PHE A 282 -15.58 8.06 1.26
N MET A 283 -15.65 7.74 2.55
CA MET A 283 -16.90 7.77 3.31
C MET A 283 -17.52 9.16 3.42
N LYS A 284 -16.70 10.22 3.44
CA LYS A 284 -17.18 11.61 3.51
C LYS A 284 -17.34 12.26 2.13
N ARG A 285 -17.00 11.56 1.04
CA ARG A 285 -16.97 12.10 -0.34
C ARG A 285 -16.25 13.46 -0.40
N LYS A 286 -15.07 13.49 0.21
CA LYS A 286 -14.26 14.71 0.24
C LYS A 286 -13.73 15.06 -1.15
N SER A 287 -13.39 16.34 -1.34
CA SER A 287 -12.72 16.80 -2.55
C SER A 287 -11.30 16.24 -2.65
N VAL A 288 -10.80 16.02 -3.87
CA VAL A 288 -9.49 15.37 -4.13
C VAL A 288 -8.32 16.12 -3.49
N GLU A 289 -8.44 17.42 -3.26
CA GLU A 289 -7.44 18.23 -2.54
C GLU A 289 -7.23 17.77 -1.10
N GLU A 290 -8.22 17.08 -0.50
CA GLU A 290 -8.15 16.50 0.83
C GLU A 290 -7.69 15.03 0.83
N LEU A 291 -7.24 14.50 -0.31
CA LEU A 291 -6.70 13.14 -0.37
C LEU A 291 -5.49 13.03 0.57
N PRO A 292 -5.40 11.98 1.42
CA PRO A 292 -4.27 11.81 2.31
C PRO A 292 -2.96 11.69 1.55
N VAL A 293 -1.89 12.18 2.18
CA VAL A 293 -0.52 12.13 1.66
C VAL A 293 0.33 11.31 2.61
N PHE A 294 0.97 10.27 2.10
CA PHE A 294 1.98 9.51 2.85
C PHE A 294 3.31 10.25 2.80
N LEU A 295 3.88 10.58 3.96
CA LEU A 295 5.15 11.31 4.05
C LEU A 295 6.28 10.37 4.46
N LEU A 296 7.24 10.17 3.55
CA LEU A 296 8.42 9.39 3.84
C LEU A 296 9.41 10.20 4.70
N HIS A 297 9.85 9.64 5.84
CA HIS A 297 10.79 10.26 6.79
C HIS A 297 10.37 11.68 7.20
N LYS A 298 9.39 11.79 8.10
CA LYS A 298 8.93 13.07 8.68
C LYS A 298 10.15 13.94 9.03
N VAL A 299 10.27 15.06 8.34
CA VAL A 299 11.27 16.10 8.61
C VAL A 299 10.94 16.77 9.93
#